data_AF-A0AAJ6FY89-F1
#
_entry.id   AF-A0AAJ6FY89-F1
#
_cell.length_a   1.000
_cell.length_b   1.000
_cell.length_c   1.000
_cell.angle_alpha   90.00
_cell.angle_beta   90.00
_cell.angle_gamma   90.00
#
_symmetry.space_group_name_H-M   'P 1'
#
loop_
_entity.id
_entity.type
_entity.pdbx_description
1 polymer ?
#
loop_
_entity_poly.entity_id
_entity_poly.type
_entity_poly.pdbx_seq_one_letter_code
_entity_poly.pdbx_strand_id
1 'polypeptide(L)'
;MVWQSLKKIDTWTKFDLFLLNNILYFFDLDTAASIAQMALQAINTNYPHLLHLKFALIENCSLLLITNNDFPQAKLWIEKGSPLYKELFQFDSLNTAYAFLALCEQDFSTAEKYRDILQQMGDPSGAQDITKEIERIRSLEI
;
A
#
# COMPACT_ATOMS: atom_id res chain seq x y z
N MET A 1 -5.70 -22.22 10.88
CA MET A 1 -5.90 -21.16 9.87
C MET A 1 -4.88 -21.36 8.75
N VAL A 2 -5.26 -21.15 7.48
CA VAL A 2 -4.45 -21.44 6.28
C VAL A 2 -3.04 -20.80 6.33
N TRP A 3 -2.92 -19.62 6.93
CA TRP A 3 -1.64 -18.91 7.11
C TRP A 3 -0.56 -19.73 7.84
N GLN A 4 -0.93 -20.50 8.86
CA GLN A 4 0.03 -21.29 9.65
C GLN A 4 0.72 -22.39 8.83
N SER A 5 0.07 -22.81 7.73
CA SER A 5 0.66 -23.73 6.76
C SER A 5 1.50 -22.97 5.72
N LEU A 6 1.00 -21.84 5.22
CA LEU A 6 1.70 -21.02 4.21
C LEU A 6 3.05 -20.50 4.69
N LYS A 7 3.15 -20.07 5.96
CA LYS A 7 4.40 -19.54 6.52
C LYS A 7 5.54 -20.57 6.63
N LYS A 8 5.23 -21.87 6.52
CA LYS A 8 6.20 -22.97 6.59
C LYS A 8 6.77 -23.36 5.22
N ILE A 9 6.29 -22.74 4.15
CA ILE A 9 6.76 -23.03 2.80
C ILE A 9 8.11 -22.32 2.61
N ASP A 10 9.15 -23.11 2.32
CA ASP A 10 10.52 -22.60 2.18
C ASP A 10 10.70 -21.69 0.95
N THR A 11 9.89 -21.85 -0.09
CA THR A 11 9.96 -21.04 -1.31
C THR A 11 8.59 -20.84 -1.93
N TRP A 12 8.17 -19.59 -2.07
CA TRP A 12 6.98 -19.20 -2.82
C TRP A 12 7.30 -19.02 -4.29
N THR A 13 6.49 -19.62 -5.16
CA THR A 13 6.57 -19.42 -6.60
C THR A 13 6.05 -18.03 -6.99
N LYS A 14 6.29 -17.61 -8.24
CA LYS A 14 5.67 -16.41 -8.79
C LYS A 14 4.14 -16.45 -8.66
N PHE A 15 3.52 -17.59 -8.96
CA PHE A 15 2.07 -17.76 -8.90
C PHE A 15 1.56 -17.56 -7.47
N ASP A 16 2.24 -18.14 -6.47
CA ASP A 16 1.87 -17.96 -5.06
C ASP A 16 1.91 -16.48 -4.66
N LEU A 17 2.95 -15.75 -5.07
CA LEU A 17 3.10 -14.33 -4.77
C LEU A 17 2.00 -13.48 -5.43
N PHE A 18 1.65 -13.76 -6.69
CA PHE A 18 0.52 -13.10 -7.35
C PHE A 18 -0.79 -13.41 -6.64
N LEU A 19 -1.02 -14.66 -6.26
CA LEU A 19 -2.23 -15.07 -5.54
C LEU A 19 -2.32 -14.32 -4.21
N LEU A 20 -1.26 -14.38 -3.38
CA LEU A 20 -1.20 -13.75 -2.05
C LEU A 20 -1.47 -12.24 -2.12
N ASN A 21 -0.89 -11.54 -3.11
CA ASN A 21 -1.15 -10.12 -3.32
C ASN A 21 -2.64 -9.81 -3.56
N ASN A 22 -3.35 -10.68 -4.30
CA ASN A 22 -4.75 -10.48 -4.63
C ASN A 22 -5.71 -10.87 -3.50
N ILE A 23 -5.26 -11.70 -2.54
CA ILE A 23 -6.11 -12.19 -1.44
C ILE A 23 -5.75 -11.55 -0.09
N LEU A 24 -4.88 -10.54 -0.06
CA LEU A 24 -4.37 -9.93 1.16
C LEU A 24 -5.50 -9.46 2.11
N TYR A 25 -6.53 -8.83 1.55
CA TYR A 25 -7.67 -8.27 2.27
C TYR A 25 -8.62 -9.31 2.92
N PHE A 26 -8.45 -10.61 2.63
CA PHE A 26 -9.23 -11.67 3.28
C PHE A 26 -8.66 -12.10 4.63
N PHE A 27 -7.45 -11.64 4.99
CA PHE A 27 -6.81 -11.94 6.26
C PHE A 27 -7.01 -10.80 7.26
N ASP A 28 -6.94 -11.11 8.55
CA ASP A 28 -6.81 -10.09 9.59
C ASP A 28 -5.53 -9.26 9.38
N LEU A 29 -5.52 -8.03 9.90
CA LEU A 29 -4.46 -7.04 9.67
C LEU A 29 -3.06 -7.60 9.95
N ASP A 30 -2.88 -8.23 11.11
CA ASP A 30 -1.58 -8.78 11.53
C ASP A 30 -1.10 -9.88 10.58
N THR A 31 -2.01 -10.79 10.21
CA THR A 31 -1.72 -11.86 9.27
C THR A 31 -1.42 -11.32 7.87
N ALA A 32 -2.20 -10.38 7.39
CA ALA A 32 -2.02 -9.73 6.08
C ALA A 32 -0.70 -8.97 5.99
N ALA A 33 -0.35 -8.19 7.01
CA ALA A 33 0.93 -7.49 7.08
C ALA A 33 2.12 -8.46 7.12
N SER A 34 1.97 -9.58 7.84
CA SER A 34 2.98 -10.65 7.88
C SER A 34 3.16 -11.33 6.51
N ILE A 35 2.06 -11.67 5.83
CA ILE A 35 2.06 -12.19 4.45
C ILE A 35 2.77 -11.22 3.52
N ALA A 36 2.40 -9.94 3.55
CA ALA A 36 2.98 -8.92 2.68
C ALA A 36 4.48 -8.79 2.91
N GLN A 37 4.93 -8.76 4.17
CA GLN A 37 6.35 -8.64 4.50
C GLN A 37 7.15 -9.85 3.99
N MET A 38 6.64 -11.07 4.17
CA MET A 38 7.27 -12.29 3.65
C MET A 38 7.27 -12.31 2.12
N ALA A 39 6.19 -11.87 1.48
CA ALA A 39 6.06 -11.85 0.01
C ALA A 39 7.03 -10.83 -0.58
N LEU A 40 7.16 -9.65 0.03
CA LEU A 40 8.10 -8.62 -0.37
C LEU A 40 9.55 -9.12 -0.27
N GLN A 41 9.89 -9.83 0.81
CA GLN A 41 11.20 -10.46 0.96
C GLN A 41 11.45 -11.49 -0.14
N ALA A 42 10.49 -12.40 -0.39
CA ALA A 42 10.60 -13.41 -1.42
C ALA A 42 10.76 -12.80 -2.83
N ILE A 43 10.03 -11.72 -3.16
CA ILE A 43 10.18 -10.99 -4.42
C ILE A 43 11.59 -10.41 -4.53
N ASN A 44 12.07 -9.72 -3.49
CA ASN A 44 13.40 -9.10 -3.51
C ASN A 44 14.53 -10.13 -3.68
N THR A 45 14.42 -11.29 -3.03
CA THR A 45 15.46 -12.32 -3.07
C THR A 45 15.40 -13.18 -4.33
N ASN A 46 14.21 -13.64 -4.71
CA ASN A 46 14.07 -14.67 -5.75
C ASN A 46 13.64 -14.10 -7.11
N TYR A 47 12.95 -12.96 -7.11
CA TYR A 47 12.34 -12.38 -8.32
C TYR A 47 12.49 -10.85 -8.40
N PRO A 48 13.71 -10.28 -8.25
CA PRO A 48 13.90 -8.83 -8.14
C PRO A 48 13.43 -8.05 -9.38
N HIS A 49 13.29 -8.72 -10.53
CA HIS A 49 12.77 -8.16 -11.77
C HIS A 49 11.24 -7.95 -11.77
N LEU A 50 10.50 -8.50 -10.81
CA LEU A 50 9.03 -8.36 -10.74
C LEU A 50 8.63 -7.03 -10.08
N LEU A 51 9.08 -5.93 -10.66
CA LEU A 51 8.88 -4.58 -10.11
C LEU A 51 7.39 -4.22 -9.95
N HIS A 52 6.55 -4.57 -10.92
CA HIS A 52 5.10 -4.32 -10.83
C HIS A 52 4.42 -5.11 -9.71
N LEU A 53 4.84 -6.36 -9.46
CA LEU A 53 4.29 -7.13 -8.36
C LEU A 53 4.75 -6.58 -7.00
N LYS A 54 6.02 -6.17 -6.91
CA LYS A 54 6.56 -5.49 -5.72
C LYS A 54 5.81 -4.21 -5.42
N PHE A 55 5.58 -3.41 -6.46
CA PHE A 55 4.82 -2.17 -6.42
C PHE A 55 3.39 -2.41 -5.93
N ALA A 56 2.63 -3.31 -6.58
CA ALA A 56 1.25 -3.61 -6.21
C ALA A 56 1.13 -4.14 -4.77
N LEU A 57 2.09 -4.97 -4.33
CA LEU A 57 2.11 -5.47 -2.96
C LEU A 57 2.32 -4.36 -1.93
N ILE A 58 3.19 -3.40 -2.23
CA ILE A 58 3.43 -2.25 -1.36
C ILE A 58 2.18 -1.36 -1.29
N GLU A 59 1.54 -1.07 -2.40
CA GLU A 59 0.31 -0.27 -2.42
C GLU A 59 -0.81 -0.95 -1.65
N ASN A 60 -1.06 -2.24 -1.92
CA ASN A 60 -2.10 -3.02 -1.24
C ASN A 60 -1.86 -3.08 0.27
N CYS A 61 -0.62 -3.32 0.71
CA CYS A 61 -0.33 -3.34 2.14
C CYS A 61 -0.44 -1.94 2.77
N SER A 62 -0.02 -0.89 2.07
CA SER A 62 -0.14 0.50 2.56
C SER A 62 -1.60 0.87 2.77
N LEU A 63 -2.46 0.61 1.78
CA LEU A 63 -3.89 0.89 1.87
C LEU A 63 -4.58 0.08 2.97
N LEU A 64 -4.22 -1.20 3.11
CA LEU A 64 -4.72 -2.03 4.20
C LEU A 64 -4.38 -1.42 5.59
N LEU A 65 -3.15 -0.95 5.78
CA LEU A 65 -2.72 -0.34 7.04
C LEU A 65 -3.45 0.99 7.31
N ILE A 66 -3.59 1.85 6.30
CA ILE A 66 -4.31 3.14 6.41
C ILE A 66 -5.77 2.92 6.80
N THR A 67 -6.45 2.02 6.10
CA THR A 67 -7.88 1.73 6.34
C THR A 67 -8.13 1.10 7.71
N ASN A 68 -7.11 0.50 8.32
CA ASN A 68 -7.14 -0.02 9.69
C ASN A 68 -6.51 0.92 10.74
N ASN A 69 -6.22 2.18 10.39
CA ASN A 69 -5.64 3.21 11.26
C ASN A 69 -4.22 2.93 11.78
N ASP A 70 -3.49 1.97 11.19
CA ASP A 70 -2.08 1.74 11.50
C ASP A 70 -1.20 2.68 10.66
N PHE A 71 -1.33 3.98 10.94
CA PHE A 71 -0.60 5.04 10.24
C PHE A 71 0.93 4.90 10.38
N PRO A 72 1.51 4.53 11.54
CA PRO A 72 2.95 4.33 11.66
C PRO A 72 3.47 3.26 10.71
N GLN A 73 2.82 2.09 10.60
CA GLN A 73 3.24 1.06 9.66
C GLN A 73 2.95 1.45 8.21
N ALA A 74 1.81 2.09 7.93
CA ALA A 74 1.48 2.56 6.60
C ALA A 74 2.58 3.46 6.03
N LYS A 75 3.06 4.43 6.82
CA LYS A 75 4.18 5.30 6.44
C LYS A 75 5.43 4.52 6.03
N LEU A 76 5.84 3.55 6.85
CA LEU A 76 7.01 2.71 6.56
C LEU A 76 6.84 1.93 5.25
N TRP A 77 5.63 1.46 4.94
CA TRP A 77 5.35 0.75 3.69
C TRP A 77 5.38 1.67 2.47
N ILE A 78 4.79 2.86 2.56
CA ILE A 78 4.83 3.84 1.47
C ILE A 78 6.27 4.27 1.17
N GLU A 79 7.08 4.49 2.20
CA GLU A 79 8.50 4.86 2.06
C GLU A 79 9.31 3.76 1.35
N LYS A 80 9.03 2.47 1.61
CA LYS A 80 9.65 1.34 0.86
C LYS A 80 9.34 1.41 -0.64
N GLY A 81 8.17 1.91 -1.02
CA GLY A 81 7.74 2.02 -2.41
C GLY A 81 8.30 3.24 -3.16
N SER A 82 8.69 4.30 -2.44
CA SER A 82 9.11 5.60 -3.01
C SER A 82 10.06 5.51 -4.23
N PRO A 83 11.11 4.64 -4.22
CA PRO A 83 11.97 4.46 -5.40
C PRO A 83 11.26 3.84 -6.60
N LEU A 84 10.34 2.89 -6.38
CA LEU A 84 9.65 2.13 -7.42
C LEU A 84 8.65 2.99 -8.20
N TYR A 85 7.93 3.89 -7.53
CA TYR A 85 6.98 4.77 -8.22
C TYR A 85 7.68 5.58 -9.33
N LYS A 86 8.90 6.05 -9.05
CA LYS A 86 9.71 6.83 -10.00
C LYS A 86 10.30 5.95 -11.09
N GLU A 87 10.82 4.78 -10.73
CA GLU A 87 11.38 3.81 -11.69
C GLU A 87 10.33 3.31 -12.69
N LEU A 88 9.08 3.12 -12.24
CA LEU A 88 7.96 2.65 -13.05
C LEU A 88 7.12 3.78 -13.67
N PHE A 89 7.53 5.04 -13.49
CA PHE A 89 6.80 6.23 -13.96
C PHE A 89 5.32 6.29 -13.50
N GLN A 90 5.01 5.70 -12.34
CA GLN A 90 3.67 5.68 -11.73
C GLN A 90 3.46 6.96 -10.90
N PHE A 91 3.39 8.11 -11.58
CA PHE A 91 3.33 9.42 -10.93
C PHE A 91 1.99 9.74 -10.27
N ASP A 92 0.90 9.22 -10.82
CA ASP A 92 -0.43 9.19 -10.20
C ASP A 92 -0.40 8.47 -8.85
N SER A 93 0.20 7.29 -8.83
CA SER A 93 0.37 6.46 -7.65
C SER A 93 1.33 7.10 -6.65
N LEU A 94 2.40 7.74 -7.13
CA LEU A 94 3.30 8.55 -6.29
C LEU A 94 2.57 9.70 -5.61
N ASN A 95 1.68 10.37 -6.35
CA ASN A 95 0.92 11.50 -5.87
C ASN A 95 -0.11 11.04 -4.81
N THR A 96 -0.76 9.90 -5.03
CA THR A 96 -1.60 9.21 -4.05
C THR A 96 -0.82 8.82 -2.80
N ALA A 97 0.38 8.24 -2.96
CA ALA A 97 1.27 7.90 -1.86
C ALA A 97 1.67 9.12 -1.01
N TYR A 98 1.95 10.27 -1.64
CA TYR A 98 2.23 11.50 -0.90
C TYR A 98 1.01 12.04 -0.15
N ALA A 99 -0.19 11.94 -0.73
CA ALA A 99 -1.42 12.28 -0.02
C ALA A 99 -1.60 11.41 1.23
N PHE A 100 -1.40 10.09 1.09
CA PHE A 100 -1.50 9.16 2.22
C PHE A 100 -0.42 9.35 3.29
N LEU A 101 0.82 9.70 2.90
CA LEU A 101 1.86 10.08 3.87
C LEU A 101 1.43 11.30 4.70
N ALA A 102 0.89 12.32 4.05
CA ALA A 102 0.37 13.50 4.75
C ALA A 102 -0.78 13.14 5.70
N LEU A 103 -1.69 12.24 5.28
CA LEU A 103 -2.76 11.73 6.15
C LEU A 103 -2.23 10.95 7.36
N CYS A 104 -1.17 10.16 7.20
CA CYS A 104 -0.53 9.46 8.32
C CYS A 104 0.04 10.44 9.36
N GLU A 105 0.35 11.67 8.97
CA GLU A 105 0.84 12.75 9.83
C GLU A 105 -0.26 13.75 10.23
N GLN A 106 -1.52 13.48 9.87
CA GLN A 106 -2.67 14.37 10.04
C GLN A 106 -2.50 15.76 9.38
N ASP A 107 -1.62 15.87 8.38
CA ASP A 107 -1.50 17.07 7.55
C ASP A 107 -2.55 17.05 6.44
N PHE A 108 -3.78 17.38 6.82
CA PHE A 108 -4.91 17.42 5.90
C PHE A 108 -4.71 18.46 4.79
N SER A 109 -4.03 19.57 5.06
CA SER A 109 -3.80 20.61 4.05
C SER A 109 -2.91 20.07 2.93
N THR A 110 -1.85 19.34 3.27
CA THR A 110 -0.98 18.71 2.28
C THR A 110 -1.69 17.58 1.55
N ALA A 111 -2.50 16.77 2.25
CA ALA A 111 -3.30 15.72 1.63
C ALA A 111 -4.30 16.28 0.60
N GLU A 112 -5.01 17.36 0.95
CA GLU A 112 -5.95 18.05 0.05
C GLU A 112 -5.24 18.60 -1.20
N LYS A 113 -4.04 19.16 -1.04
CA LYS A 113 -3.24 19.61 -2.18
C LYS A 113 -2.91 18.47 -3.15
N TYR A 114 -2.51 17.31 -2.64
CA TYR A 114 -2.22 16.15 -3.49
C TYR A 114 -3.48 15.58 -4.14
N ARG A 115 -4.62 15.56 -3.44
CA ARG A 115 -5.94 15.23 -4.00
C ARG A 115 -6.31 16.13 -5.18
N ASP A 116 -6.07 17.44 -5.06
CA ASP A 116 -6.36 18.38 -6.14
C ASP A 116 -5.45 18.17 -7.36
N ILE A 117 -4.19 17.76 -7.13
CA ILE A 117 -3.27 17.39 -8.22
C ILE A 117 -3.78 16.14 -8.96
N LEU A 118 -4.29 15.11 -8.26
CA LEU A 118 -4.91 13.93 -8.91
C LEU A 118 -6.07 14.34 -9.81
N GLN A 119 -6.93 15.24 -9.32
CA GLN A 119 -8.05 15.77 -10.10
C GLN A 119 -7.57 16.48 -11.37
N GLN A 120 -6.50 17.28 -11.27
CA GLN A 120 -5.90 17.99 -12.41
C GLN A 120 -5.20 17.05 -13.41
N MET A 121 -4.67 15.93 -12.94
CA MET A 121 -4.06 14.88 -13.77
C MET A 121 -5.10 14.03 -14.52
N GLY A 122 -6.40 14.21 -14.25
CA GLY A 122 -7.46 13.42 -14.85
C GLY A 122 -7.72 12.09 -14.14
N ASP A 123 -7.32 11.94 -12.88
CA ASP A 123 -7.65 10.81 -12.01
C ASP A 123 -8.67 11.21 -10.92
N PRO A 124 -9.95 11.36 -11.27
CA PRO A 124 -11.00 11.69 -10.30
C PRO A 124 -11.26 10.54 -9.32
N SER A 125 -10.96 9.29 -9.70
CA SER A 125 -11.08 8.12 -8.82
C SER A 125 -10.12 8.22 -7.64
N GLY A 126 -8.82 8.41 -7.91
CA GLY A 126 -7.82 8.59 -6.86
C GLY A 126 -8.12 9.80 -5.98
N ALA A 127 -8.52 10.93 -6.59
CA ALA A 127 -8.92 12.12 -5.83
C ALA A 127 -10.11 11.85 -4.89
N GLN A 128 -11.10 11.06 -5.34
CA GLN A 128 -12.23 10.67 -4.52
C GLN A 128 -11.84 9.73 -3.37
N ASP A 129 -10.89 8.82 -3.60
CA ASP A 129 -10.41 7.92 -2.54
C ASP A 129 -9.64 8.68 -1.46
N ILE A 130 -8.79 9.65 -1.82
CA ILE A 130 -8.16 10.54 -0.84
C ILE A 130 -9.22 11.35 -0.06
N THR A 131 -10.26 11.83 -0.75
CA THR A 131 -11.35 12.60 -0.11
C THR A 131 -12.06 11.77 0.96
N LYS A 132 -12.41 10.51 0.66
CA LYS A 132 -13.03 9.59 1.64
C LYS A 132 -12.13 9.38 2.85
N GLU A 133 -10.83 9.18 2.64
CA GLU A 133 -9.90 8.95 3.74
C GLU A 133 -9.68 10.22 4.59
N ILE A 134 -9.66 11.41 4.01
CA ILE A 134 -9.65 12.68 4.76
C ILE A 134 -10.87 12.75 5.69
N GLU A 135 -12.08 12.52 5.15
CA GLU A 135 -13.33 12.59 5.91
C GLU A 135 -13.37 11.55 7.03
N ARG A 136 -12.98 10.31 6.71
CA ARG A 136 -12.91 9.21 7.67
C ARG A 136 -11.95 9.54 8.81
N ILE A 137 -10.71 9.96 8.51
CA ILE A 137 -9.69 10.24 9.51
C ILE A 137 -10.08 11.44 10.39
N ARG A 138 -10.66 12.50 9.82
CA ARG A 138 -11.21 13.63 10.60
C ARG A 138 -12.28 13.21 11.60
N SER A 139 -13.06 12.16 11.28
CA SER A 139 -14.11 11.65 12.17
C SER A 139 -13.61 10.79 13.33
N LEU A 140 -12.33 10.40 13.36
CA LEU A 140 -11.80 9.45 14.34
C LEU A 140 -11.57 10.01 15.75
N GLU A 141 -11.89 11.29 16.01
CA GLU A 141 -11.65 11.96 17.32
C GLU A 141 -10.24 11.68 17.88
N ILE A 142 -9.19 11.78 17.05
CA ILE A 142 -7.79 11.59 17.43
C ILE A 142 -7.17 12.92 17.86
#